data_AF-A0A0R2FZL2-F1
#
_entry.id   AF-A0A0R2FZL2-F1
#
_cell.length_a   1.000
_cell.length_b   1.000
_cell.length_c   1.000
_cell.angle_alpha   90.00
_cell.angle_beta   90.00
_cell.angle_gamma   90.00
#
_symmetry.space_group_name_H-M   'P 1'
#
loop_
_entity.id
_entity.type
_entity.pdbx_description
1 polymer ?
#
loop_
_entity_poly.entity_id
_entity_poly.type
_entity_poly.pdbx_seq_one_letter_code
_entity_poly.pdbx_strand_id
1 'polypeptide(L)'
;MINKQSSQQSVWLTLTVILMGLMMRSPISTIPLMLHQVAATLHVSLAHLAILTTIPLVMFLLISNWAAKTMAVLGLKRALTYAVSVIVIGSLLRCLPFMTTMLVGTVLIGMGVAYLNVLMPALITAYFPLQVGAYTSLYTVMIMLGVAFFNILTAPVVDHFSWQVMMVVLVVIPIFTLVCWLLARRRAHTVSLPVRSGYKDKEVTQAVRRLWTNPRAWALLMTFGGQSVINYVSVAWMPALMTVHLVPPVTIGWLMALYSLIGMPTSLFLPNLVIRLSAKWLNLLILISTGLGLLVAGMLCFQLDGTPQYWAAILLIMGYVTSFFFIFTMTMFVKKTQTAAQTAAVSGMAQAGGYLMAALGPIWYGHAFAKSPAGLGQNIAFMVVVLAMGWAAWYSNRTSDIFSVSKV
;
A
#
# COMPACT_ATOMS: atom_id res chain seq x y z
N MET A 1 -37.30 9.77 11.18
CA MET A 1 -36.11 9.31 11.94
C MET A 1 -35.17 8.41 11.12
N ILE A 2 -35.69 7.55 10.23
CA ILE A 2 -34.88 6.64 9.37
C ILE A 2 -33.90 7.41 8.45
N ASN A 3 -34.30 8.56 7.90
CA ASN A 3 -33.47 9.35 6.97
C ASN A 3 -32.30 10.10 7.67
N LYS A 4 -32.43 10.41 8.96
CA LYS A 4 -31.36 11.04 9.76
C LYS A 4 -30.32 10.01 10.22
N GLN A 5 -30.77 8.78 10.52
CA GLN A 5 -29.89 7.68 10.91
C GLN A 5 -29.05 7.16 9.72
N SER A 6 -29.59 7.06 8.51
CA SER A 6 -28.81 6.66 7.33
C SER A 6 -27.75 7.69 6.93
N SER A 7 -28.10 8.99 6.99
CA SER A 7 -27.17 10.09 6.75
C SER A 7 -26.03 10.11 7.77
N GLN A 8 -26.35 9.98 9.07
CA GLN A 8 -25.34 9.99 10.12
C GLN A 8 -24.46 8.73 10.12
N GLN A 9 -25.00 7.56 9.74
CA GLN A 9 -24.23 6.32 9.51
C GLN A 9 -23.20 6.50 8.38
N SER A 10 -23.60 7.14 7.28
CA SER A 10 -22.70 7.41 6.16
C SER A 10 -21.54 8.32 6.58
N VAL A 11 -21.80 9.36 7.38
CA VAL A 11 -20.75 10.28 7.85
C VAL A 11 -19.68 9.58 8.69
N TRP A 12 -20.07 8.76 9.68
CA TRP A 12 -19.09 8.07 10.55
C TRP A 12 -18.28 7.01 9.79
N LEU A 13 -18.87 6.31 8.83
CA LEU A 13 -18.16 5.36 7.98
C LEU A 13 -17.16 6.08 7.07
N THR A 14 -17.57 7.19 6.44
CA THR A 14 -16.67 8.01 5.61
C THR A 14 -15.53 8.58 6.43
N LEU A 15 -15.80 9.11 7.62
CA LEU A 15 -14.77 9.58 8.54
C LEU A 15 -13.81 8.45 8.94
N THR A 16 -14.33 7.25 9.18
CA THR A 16 -13.48 6.09 9.47
C THR A 16 -12.58 5.72 8.29
N VAL A 17 -13.10 5.74 7.06
CA VAL A 17 -12.32 5.48 5.84
C VAL A 17 -11.20 6.52 5.69
N ILE A 18 -11.50 7.80 5.96
CA ILE A 18 -10.52 8.89 5.93
C ILE A 18 -9.41 8.62 6.94
N LEU A 19 -9.76 8.39 8.20
CA LEU A 19 -8.78 8.21 9.27
C LEU A 19 -7.97 6.92 9.13
N MET A 20 -8.59 5.82 8.65
CA MET A 20 -7.88 4.59 8.29
C MET A 20 -6.86 4.87 7.18
N GLY A 21 -7.25 5.61 6.14
CA GLY A 21 -6.33 6.04 5.09
C GLY A 21 -5.13 6.81 5.65
N LEU A 22 -5.36 7.83 6.49
CA LEU A 22 -4.28 8.61 7.11
C LEU A 22 -3.29 7.72 7.88
N MET A 23 -3.75 6.74 8.65
CA MET A 23 -2.86 5.94 9.50
C MET A 23 -2.14 4.79 8.77
N MET A 24 -2.59 4.39 7.58
CA MET A 24 -2.09 3.16 6.93
C MET A 24 -0.61 3.23 6.54
N ARG A 25 -0.02 4.43 6.48
CA ARG A 25 1.44 4.59 6.25
C ARG A 25 2.16 5.44 7.27
N SER A 26 1.50 6.45 7.85
CA SER A 26 2.17 7.45 8.70
C SER A 26 2.97 6.87 9.87
N PRO A 27 2.47 5.90 10.67
CA PRO A 27 3.22 5.32 11.79
C PRO A 27 4.51 4.59 11.37
N ILE A 28 4.64 4.22 10.10
CA ILE A 28 5.80 3.53 9.53
C ILE A 28 6.73 4.54 8.86
N SER A 29 6.20 5.44 8.03
CA SER A 29 6.98 6.37 7.21
C SER A 29 7.60 7.53 7.99
N THR A 30 7.06 7.85 9.17
CA THR A 30 7.51 8.99 9.96
C THR A 30 8.74 8.68 10.84
N ILE A 31 8.95 7.41 11.18
CA ILE A 31 10.05 6.95 12.06
C ILE A 31 11.43 7.20 11.48
N PRO A 32 11.70 6.94 10.18
CA PRO A 32 12.97 7.26 9.57
C PRO A 32 13.43 8.70 9.79
N LEU A 33 12.49 9.65 9.87
CA LEU A 33 12.77 11.09 10.01
C LEU A 33 13.31 11.48 11.39
N MET A 34 13.16 10.61 12.38
CA MET A 34 13.63 10.84 13.76
C MET A 34 14.56 9.73 14.27
N LEU A 35 15.12 8.91 13.36
CA LEU A 35 15.96 7.77 13.71
C LEU A 35 17.20 8.14 14.54
N HIS A 36 17.83 9.28 14.23
CA HIS A 36 19.01 9.74 14.96
C HIS A 36 18.70 10.08 16.42
N GLN A 37 17.59 10.76 16.67
CA GLN A 37 17.14 11.14 18.02
C GLN A 37 16.73 9.91 18.84
N VAL A 38 16.05 8.96 18.19
CA VAL A 38 15.70 7.67 18.80
C VAL A 38 16.95 6.85 19.13
N ALA A 39 17.94 6.80 18.22
CA ALA A 39 19.22 6.12 18.42
C ALA A 39 19.97 6.65 19.64
N ALA A 40 20.07 7.98 19.74
CA ALA A 40 20.73 8.66 20.84
C ALA A 40 20.06 8.34 22.19
N THR A 41 18.72 8.33 22.22
CA THR A 41 17.95 8.10 23.46
C THR A 41 18.00 6.63 23.90
N LEU A 42 18.04 5.69 22.96
CA LEU A 42 18.09 4.25 23.27
C LEU A 42 19.53 3.72 23.43
N HIS A 43 20.54 4.56 23.24
CA HIS A 43 21.96 4.20 23.27
C HIS A 43 22.33 3.02 22.34
N VAL A 44 21.74 3.00 21.14
CA VAL A 44 21.97 1.97 20.12
C VAL A 44 22.38 2.59 18.79
N SER A 45 23.13 1.84 17.98
CA SER A 45 23.57 2.33 16.68
C SER A 45 22.42 2.45 15.68
N LEU A 46 22.55 3.37 14.71
CA LEU A 46 21.55 3.54 13.65
C LEU A 46 21.29 2.25 12.86
N ALA A 47 22.33 1.42 12.67
CA ALA A 47 22.21 0.15 11.98
C ALA A 47 21.22 -0.80 12.68
N HIS A 48 21.19 -0.82 14.01
CA HIS A 48 20.23 -1.63 14.76
C HIS A 48 18.80 -1.10 14.60
N LEU A 49 18.61 0.22 14.50
CA LEU A 49 17.28 0.82 14.32
C LEU A 49 16.74 0.77 12.89
N ALA A 50 17.61 0.52 11.90
CA ALA A 50 17.18 0.28 10.53
C ALA A 50 16.20 -0.90 10.43
N ILE A 51 16.23 -1.85 11.37
CA ILE A 51 15.26 -2.95 11.44
C ILE A 51 13.82 -2.46 11.63
N LEU A 52 13.62 -1.29 12.24
CA LEU A 52 12.28 -0.72 12.46
C LEU A 52 11.58 -0.34 11.15
N THR A 53 12.33 -0.13 10.07
CA THR A 53 11.77 0.19 8.75
C THR A 53 11.51 -1.07 7.92
N THR A 54 12.19 -2.17 8.21
CA THR A 54 12.03 -3.46 7.50
C THR A 54 10.97 -4.35 8.14
N ILE A 55 10.77 -4.30 9.47
CA ILE A 55 9.76 -5.09 10.19
C ILE A 55 8.36 -4.97 9.56
N PRO A 56 7.83 -3.77 9.22
CA PRO A 56 6.50 -3.66 8.63
C PRO A 56 6.36 -4.42 7.31
N LEU A 57 7.40 -4.40 6.45
CA LEU A 57 7.41 -5.16 5.20
C LEU A 57 7.32 -6.68 5.44
N VAL A 58 8.09 -7.17 6.41
CA VAL A 58 8.04 -8.58 6.82
C VAL A 58 6.66 -8.93 7.38
N MET A 59 6.06 -8.05 8.18
CA MET A 59 4.70 -8.25 8.68
C MET A 59 3.68 -8.27 7.54
N PHE A 60 3.81 -7.39 6.53
CA PHE A 60 2.90 -7.39 5.39
C PHE A 60 2.97 -8.71 4.62
N LEU A 61 4.18 -9.25 4.42
CA LEU A 61 4.39 -10.57 3.84
C LEU A 61 3.70 -11.68 4.65
N LEU A 62 3.99 -11.77 5.95
CA LEU A 62 3.56 -12.90 6.79
C LEU A 62 2.07 -12.86 7.11
N ILE A 63 1.50 -11.66 7.28
CA ILE A 63 0.18 -11.46 7.88
C ILE A 63 -0.93 -11.24 6.84
N SER A 64 -0.63 -10.76 5.63
CA SER A 64 -1.69 -10.41 4.65
C SER A 64 -2.63 -11.57 4.31
N ASN A 65 -2.11 -12.81 4.22
CA ASN A 65 -2.94 -14.00 4.02
C ASN A 65 -3.82 -14.35 5.24
N TRP A 66 -3.31 -14.08 6.45
CA TRP A 66 -4.04 -14.31 7.70
C TRP A 66 -5.17 -13.31 7.90
N ALA A 67 -5.03 -12.08 7.39
CA ALA A 67 -6.08 -11.07 7.43
C ALA A 67 -7.37 -11.55 6.75
N ALA A 68 -7.24 -12.15 5.55
CA ALA A 68 -8.37 -12.73 4.83
C ALA A 68 -9.05 -13.88 5.60
N LYS A 69 -8.25 -14.79 6.18
CA LYS A 69 -8.77 -15.91 7.00
C LYS A 69 -9.49 -15.42 8.25
N THR A 70 -8.91 -14.43 8.92
CA THR A 70 -9.49 -13.83 10.13
C THR A 70 -10.83 -13.16 9.82
N MET A 71 -10.92 -12.46 8.69
CA MET A 71 -12.19 -11.87 8.24
C MET A 71 -13.23 -12.92 7.87
N ALA A 72 -12.84 -14.04 7.26
CA ALA A 72 -13.76 -15.12 6.94
C ALA A 72 -14.40 -15.72 8.21
N VAL A 73 -13.62 -15.91 9.27
CA VAL A 73 -14.11 -16.52 10.52
C VAL A 73 -14.81 -15.52 11.44
N LEU A 74 -14.22 -14.34 11.67
CA LEU A 74 -14.72 -13.35 12.63
C LEU A 74 -15.72 -12.36 12.01
N GLY A 75 -15.79 -12.31 10.68
CA GLY A 75 -16.50 -11.27 9.94
C GLY A 75 -15.72 -9.96 9.88
N LEU A 76 -16.08 -9.12 8.89
CA LEU A 76 -15.42 -7.83 8.61
C LEU A 76 -15.38 -6.91 9.83
N LYS A 77 -16.49 -6.80 10.57
CA LYS A 77 -16.61 -5.86 11.70
C LYS A 77 -15.59 -6.13 12.80
N ARG A 78 -15.44 -7.41 13.18
CA ARG A 78 -14.52 -7.84 14.23
C ARG A 78 -13.07 -7.79 13.74
N ALA A 79 -12.82 -8.21 12.51
CA ALA A 79 -11.48 -8.17 11.91
C ALA A 79 -10.91 -6.74 11.82
N LEU A 80 -11.71 -5.76 11.39
CA LEU A 80 -11.29 -4.34 11.37
C LEU A 80 -11.08 -3.78 12.78
N THR A 81 -11.93 -4.17 13.74
CA THR A 81 -11.73 -3.75 15.14
C THR A 81 -10.40 -4.29 15.67
N TYR A 82 -10.11 -5.57 15.42
CA TYR A 82 -8.84 -6.19 15.79
C TYR A 82 -7.66 -5.43 15.15
N ALA A 83 -7.70 -5.19 13.84
CA ALA A 83 -6.65 -4.49 13.11
C ALA A 83 -6.32 -3.12 13.72
N VAL A 84 -7.33 -2.28 13.92
CA VAL A 84 -7.13 -0.92 14.48
C VAL A 84 -6.70 -0.99 15.95
N SER A 85 -7.23 -1.92 16.74
CA SER A 85 -6.82 -2.09 18.15
C SER A 85 -5.35 -2.49 18.28
N VAL A 86 -4.88 -3.39 17.40
CA VAL A 86 -3.49 -3.81 17.34
C VAL A 86 -2.57 -2.64 16.96
N ILE A 87 -2.98 -1.76 16.04
CA ILE A 87 -2.23 -0.53 15.71
C ILE A 87 -2.16 0.40 16.92
N VAL A 88 -3.27 0.59 17.65
CA VAL A 88 -3.31 1.43 18.86
C VAL A 88 -2.35 0.90 19.92
N ILE A 89 -2.44 -0.39 20.25
CA ILE A 89 -1.56 -1.04 21.23
C ILE A 89 -0.10 -0.93 20.80
N GLY A 90 0.19 -1.21 19.53
CA GLY A 90 1.54 -1.09 18.98
C GLY A 90 2.08 0.33 19.06
N SER A 91 1.25 1.33 18.76
CA SER A 91 1.63 2.75 18.83
C SER A 91 1.88 3.20 20.27
N LEU A 92 1.05 2.76 21.22
CA LEU A 92 1.23 3.05 22.65
C LEU A 92 2.52 2.44 23.19
N LEU A 93 2.85 1.19 22.80
CA LEU A 93 4.10 0.55 23.20
C LEU A 93 5.33 1.32 22.72
N ARG A 94 5.26 1.95 21.54
CA ARG A 94 6.36 2.75 20.99
C ARG A 94 6.62 4.06 21.73
N CYS A 95 5.69 4.53 22.56
CA CYS A 95 5.92 5.69 23.40
C CYS A 95 6.88 5.38 24.57
N LEU A 96 7.09 4.10 24.89
CA LEU A 96 8.05 3.69 25.91
C LEU A 96 9.46 3.64 25.31
N PRO A 97 10.46 4.32 25.90
CA PRO A 97 11.81 4.45 25.34
C PRO A 97 12.67 3.21 25.64
N PHE A 98 12.18 2.02 25.27
CA PHE A 98 12.94 0.77 25.32
C PHE A 98 13.00 0.13 23.93
N MET A 99 14.13 -0.49 23.60
CA MET A 99 14.29 -1.16 22.29
C MET A 99 13.24 -2.25 22.09
N THR A 100 12.98 -3.07 23.12
CA THR A 100 12.00 -4.16 23.04
C THR A 100 10.59 -3.63 22.78
N THR A 101 10.18 -2.55 23.44
CA THR A 101 8.84 -1.97 23.25
C THR A 101 8.70 -1.32 21.88
N MET A 102 9.77 -0.69 21.36
CA MET A 102 9.81 -0.21 19.97
C MET A 102 9.68 -1.33 18.95
N LEU A 103 10.41 -2.44 19.12
CA LEU A 103 10.36 -3.59 18.22
C LEU A 103 8.99 -4.25 18.23
N VAL A 104 8.50 -4.62 19.42
CA VAL A 104 7.17 -5.25 19.59
C VAL A 104 6.07 -4.32 19.09
N GLY A 105 6.15 -3.03 19.41
CA GLY A 105 5.19 -2.04 18.92
C GLY A 105 5.20 -1.91 17.39
N THR A 106 6.37 -1.96 16.77
CA THR A 106 6.51 -1.92 15.29
C THR A 106 5.98 -3.20 14.64
N VAL A 107 6.20 -4.37 15.25
CA VAL A 107 5.60 -5.65 14.80
C VAL A 107 4.08 -5.55 14.83
N LEU A 108 3.50 -5.04 15.92
CA LEU A 108 2.05 -4.88 16.05
C LEU A 108 1.50 -3.86 15.04
N ILE A 109 2.13 -2.69 14.88
CA ILE A 109 1.72 -1.73 13.85
C ILE A 109 1.79 -2.37 12.46
N GLY A 110 2.88 -3.06 12.13
CA GLY A 110 3.02 -3.77 10.86
C GLY A 110 1.92 -4.80 10.64
N MET A 111 1.58 -5.59 11.68
CA MET A 111 0.48 -6.54 11.64
C MET A 111 -0.86 -5.85 11.39
N GLY A 112 -1.19 -4.82 12.17
CA GLY A 112 -2.47 -4.12 12.04
C GLY A 112 -2.62 -3.40 10.69
N VAL A 113 -1.54 -2.79 10.19
CA VAL A 113 -1.53 -2.15 8.86
C VAL A 113 -1.63 -3.20 7.75
N ALA A 114 -1.01 -4.38 7.88
CA ALA A 114 -1.21 -5.49 6.94
C ALA A 114 -2.69 -5.87 6.84
N TYR A 115 -3.37 -5.97 7.99
CA TYR A 115 -4.81 -6.20 8.03
C TYR A 115 -5.57 -5.06 7.34
N LEU A 116 -5.29 -3.80 7.65
CA LEU A 116 -5.97 -2.68 7.00
C LEU A 116 -5.80 -2.70 5.49
N ASN A 117 -4.59 -2.93 4.97
CA ASN A 117 -4.36 -2.96 3.53
C ASN A 117 -5.22 -4.04 2.84
N VAL A 118 -5.45 -5.18 3.49
CA VAL A 118 -6.29 -6.27 2.96
C VAL A 118 -7.79 -5.97 3.12
N LEU A 119 -8.17 -5.40 4.26
CA LEU A 119 -9.57 -5.21 4.65
C LEU A 119 -10.19 -3.92 4.08
N MET A 120 -9.41 -2.90 3.72
CA MET A 120 -9.95 -1.65 3.17
C MET A 120 -10.70 -1.83 1.85
N PRO A 121 -10.17 -2.55 0.84
CA PRO A 121 -10.94 -2.91 -0.35
C PRO A 121 -12.23 -3.66 0.01
N ALA A 122 -12.15 -4.62 0.95
CA ALA A 122 -13.31 -5.40 1.40
C ALA A 122 -14.36 -4.55 2.13
N LEU A 123 -13.95 -3.54 2.91
CA LEU A 123 -14.83 -2.56 3.55
C LEU A 123 -15.62 -1.77 2.51
N ILE A 124 -14.95 -1.36 1.44
CA ILE A 124 -15.58 -0.62 0.33
C ILE A 124 -16.58 -1.52 -0.40
N THR A 125 -16.22 -2.77 -0.69
CA THR A 125 -17.15 -3.75 -1.27
C THR A 125 -18.38 -3.95 -0.38
N ALA A 126 -18.21 -3.98 0.94
CA ALA A 126 -19.30 -4.27 1.88
C ALA A 126 -20.26 -3.09 2.12
N TYR A 127 -19.75 -1.85 2.20
CA TYR A 127 -20.55 -0.69 2.61
C TYR A 127 -20.78 0.33 1.49
N PHE A 128 -19.94 0.34 0.46
CA PHE A 128 -20.00 1.31 -0.64
C PHE A 128 -19.92 0.65 -2.04
N PRO A 129 -20.72 -0.41 -2.32
CA PRO A 129 -20.61 -1.17 -3.57
C PRO A 129 -20.91 -0.35 -4.84
N LEU A 130 -21.69 0.73 -4.72
CA LEU A 130 -22.02 1.63 -5.84
C LEU A 130 -20.99 2.75 -6.04
N GLN A 131 -20.09 2.97 -5.07
CA GLN A 131 -19.15 4.10 -5.04
C GLN A 131 -17.69 3.63 -4.85
N VAL A 132 -17.37 2.44 -5.37
CA VAL A 132 -16.05 1.81 -5.24
C VAL A 132 -14.91 2.73 -5.66
N GLY A 133 -15.03 3.35 -6.84
CA GLY A 133 -14.02 4.28 -7.35
C GLY A 133 -13.80 5.46 -6.40
N ALA A 134 -14.88 6.13 -5.98
CA ALA A 134 -14.81 7.30 -5.12
C ALA A 134 -14.19 7.00 -3.74
N TYR A 135 -14.61 5.93 -3.06
CA TYR A 135 -14.05 5.58 -1.76
C TYR A 135 -12.63 5.01 -1.87
N THR A 136 -12.30 4.33 -2.98
CA THR A 136 -10.92 3.89 -3.23
C THR A 136 -9.99 5.07 -3.44
N SER A 137 -10.42 6.05 -4.24
CA SER A 137 -9.72 7.33 -4.36
C SER A 137 -9.59 8.02 -3.01
N LEU A 138 -10.67 8.08 -2.22
CA LEU A 138 -10.67 8.75 -0.94
C LEU A 138 -9.61 8.18 0.01
N TYR A 139 -9.62 6.87 0.28
CA TYR A 139 -8.63 6.32 1.23
C TYR A 139 -7.20 6.37 0.69
N THR A 140 -7.00 6.21 -0.63
CA THR A 140 -5.65 6.26 -1.22
C THR A 140 -5.06 7.66 -1.23
N VAL A 141 -5.86 8.70 -1.50
CA VAL A 141 -5.46 10.10 -1.32
C VAL A 141 -5.13 10.37 0.15
N MET A 142 -5.95 9.87 1.08
CA MET A 142 -5.72 10.04 2.51
C MET A 142 -4.44 9.36 3.01
N ILE A 143 -4.03 8.24 2.42
CA ILE A 143 -2.70 7.64 2.67
C ILE A 143 -1.60 8.66 2.33
N MET A 144 -1.66 9.27 1.15
CA MET A 144 -0.63 10.20 0.69
C MET A 144 -0.63 11.50 1.51
N LEU A 145 -1.81 12.04 1.81
CA LEU A 145 -1.94 13.21 2.67
C LEU A 145 -1.46 12.93 4.09
N GLY A 146 -1.75 11.75 4.64
CA GLY A 146 -1.25 11.34 5.95
C GLY A 146 0.28 11.31 5.98
N VAL A 147 0.92 10.69 4.98
CA VAL A 147 2.39 10.67 4.90
C VAL A 147 2.96 12.09 4.81
N ALA A 148 2.43 12.92 3.91
CA ALA A 148 2.90 14.29 3.74
C ALA A 148 2.72 15.13 5.01
N PHE A 149 1.53 15.09 5.62
CA PHE A 149 1.19 15.84 6.82
C PHE A 149 2.13 15.49 7.98
N PHE A 150 2.29 14.19 8.29
CA PHE A 150 3.13 13.78 9.41
C PHE A 150 4.61 14.01 9.13
N ASN A 151 5.07 13.85 7.89
CA ASN A 151 6.46 14.14 7.54
C ASN A 151 6.80 15.63 7.73
N ILE A 152 5.94 16.53 7.26
CA ILE A 152 6.10 17.99 7.45
C ILE A 152 6.03 18.36 8.93
N LEU A 153 5.09 17.75 9.67
CA LEU A 153 4.91 18.01 11.10
C LEU A 153 6.09 17.51 11.96
N THR A 154 6.84 16.51 11.49
CA THR A 154 7.87 15.84 12.29
C THR A 154 8.99 16.78 12.70
N ALA A 155 9.64 17.47 11.76
CA ALA A 155 10.77 18.34 12.05
C ALA A 155 10.43 19.43 13.09
N PRO A 156 9.39 20.28 12.91
CA PRO A 156 9.10 21.33 13.88
C PRO A 156 8.73 20.78 15.26
N VAL A 157 8.03 19.63 15.35
CA VAL A 157 7.66 19.03 16.65
C VAL A 157 8.88 18.45 17.36
N VAL A 158 9.77 17.78 16.63
CA VAL A 158 10.99 17.20 17.19
C VAL A 158 11.95 18.29 17.67
N ASP A 159 12.09 19.38 16.91
CA ASP A 159 13.01 20.47 17.22
C ASP A 159 12.53 21.35 18.39
N HIS A 160 11.22 21.63 18.49
CA HIS A 160 10.67 22.48 19.56
C HIS A 160 10.29 21.72 20.84
N PHE A 161 9.97 20.43 20.73
CA PHE A 161 9.53 19.61 21.87
C PHE A 161 10.44 18.40 22.06
N SER A 162 10.15 17.30 21.36
CA SER A 162 10.93 16.06 21.40
C SER A 162 10.35 15.03 20.43
N TRP A 163 11.13 13.98 20.14
CA TRP A 163 10.64 12.84 19.34
C TRP A 163 9.56 12.02 20.06
N GLN A 164 9.56 11.98 21.40
CA GLN A 164 8.54 11.31 22.19
C GLN A 164 7.18 11.99 22.03
N VAL A 165 7.14 13.33 21.99
CA VAL A 165 5.91 14.08 21.72
C VAL A 165 5.38 13.75 20.33
N MET A 166 6.26 13.63 19.33
CA MET A 166 5.85 13.20 17.99
C MET A 166 5.26 11.78 17.97
N MET A 167 5.79 10.85 18.78
CA MET A 167 5.20 9.51 18.94
C MET A 167 3.80 9.56 19.55
N VAL A 168 3.58 10.42 20.56
CA VAL A 168 2.25 10.62 21.16
C VAL A 168 1.27 11.18 20.12
N VAL A 169 1.70 12.17 19.32
CA VAL A 169 0.90 12.71 18.22
C VAL A 169 0.49 11.61 17.23
N LEU A 170 1.41 10.70 16.89
CA LEU A 170 1.11 9.55 16.01
C LEU A 170 0.13 8.56 16.63
N VAL A 171 0.03 8.46 17.96
CA VAL A 171 -0.94 7.59 18.68
C VAL A 171 -2.37 8.16 18.62
N VAL A 172 -2.52 9.49 18.57
CA VAL A 172 -3.83 10.14 18.59
C VAL A 172 -4.71 9.68 17.42
N ILE A 173 -4.16 9.58 16.20
CA ILE A 173 -4.92 9.19 15.02
C ILE A 173 -5.46 7.74 15.12
N PRO A 174 -4.65 6.70 15.42
CA PRO A 174 -5.15 5.36 15.69
C PRO A 174 -6.25 5.30 16.75
N ILE A 175 -6.08 6.01 17.88
CA ILE A 175 -7.09 6.04 18.95
C ILE A 175 -8.39 6.65 18.44
N PHE A 176 -8.31 7.81 17.79
CA PHE A 176 -9.49 8.49 17.27
C PHE A 176 -10.21 7.64 16.22
N THR A 177 -9.46 6.97 15.35
CA THR A 177 -10.01 6.05 14.36
C THR A 177 -10.70 4.84 15.00
N LEU A 178 -10.12 4.28 16.06
CA LEU A 178 -10.75 3.19 16.80
C LEU A 178 -12.10 3.65 17.37
N VAL A 179 -12.15 4.84 17.98
CA VAL A 179 -13.38 5.42 18.51
C VAL A 179 -14.41 5.63 17.39
N CYS A 180 -14.03 6.29 16.29
CA CYS A 180 -14.90 6.50 15.13
C CYS A 180 -15.44 5.18 14.57
N TRP A 181 -14.58 4.16 14.45
CA TRP A 181 -14.97 2.84 13.99
C TRP A 181 -15.93 2.13 14.95
N LEU A 182 -15.68 2.19 16.27
CA LEU A 182 -16.56 1.59 17.28
C LEU A 182 -17.95 2.25 17.29
N LEU A 183 -18.02 3.56 17.04
CA LEU A 183 -19.28 4.29 16.88
C LEU A 183 -19.99 3.92 15.57
N ALA A 184 -19.23 3.87 14.46
CA ALA A 184 -19.75 3.50 13.15
C ALA A 184 -20.29 2.07 13.14
N ARG A 185 -19.53 1.08 13.65
CA ARG A 185 -19.89 -0.35 13.59
C ARG A 185 -21.16 -0.70 14.35
N ARG A 186 -21.45 0.03 15.45
CA ARG A 186 -22.66 -0.14 16.27
C ARG A 186 -23.92 0.29 15.51
N ARG A 187 -23.77 1.24 14.61
CA ARG A 187 -24.86 1.84 13.83
C ARG A 187 -24.96 1.29 12.42
N ALA A 188 -23.89 0.68 11.90
CA ALA A 188 -23.84 0.21 10.53
C ALA A 188 -24.60 -1.12 10.36
N HIS A 189 -25.68 -1.12 9.58
CA HIS A 189 -26.16 -2.33 8.94
C HIS A 189 -25.32 -2.57 7.68
N THR A 190 -24.82 -3.79 7.48
CA THR A 190 -24.25 -4.16 6.18
C THR A 190 -25.34 -4.00 5.13
N VAL A 191 -25.02 -3.35 4.01
CA VAL A 191 -25.96 -3.28 2.88
C VAL A 191 -26.12 -4.71 2.39
N SER A 192 -27.21 -5.36 2.79
CA SER A 192 -27.59 -6.68 2.32
C SER A 192 -28.02 -6.56 0.86
N LEU A 193 -27.06 -6.49 -0.06
CA LEU A 193 -27.36 -6.90 -1.43
C LEU A 193 -27.76 -8.37 -1.37
N PRO A 194 -28.82 -8.81 -2.08
CA PRO A 194 -29.25 -10.20 -2.09
C PRO A 194 -28.17 -11.04 -2.75
N VAL A 195 -27.25 -11.58 -1.96
CA VAL A 195 -26.26 -12.58 -2.38
C VAL A 195 -26.69 -13.89 -1.76
N ARG A 196 -26.90 -14.91 -2.62
CA ARG A 196 -27.38 -16.25 -2.30
C ARG A 196 -26.78 -16.76 -0.98
N SER A 197 -27.64 -16.96 0.02
CA SER A 197 -27.35 -17.45 1.36
C SER A 197 -26.95 -18.95 1.35
N GLY A 198 -25.83 -19.28 0.71
CA GLY A 198 -25.37 -20.67 0.56
C GLY A 198 -23.90 -20.92 0.90
N TYR A 199 -23.07 -19.88 1.10
CA TYR A 199 -21.63 -20.07 1.27
C TYR A 199 -21.29 -20.55 2.69
N LYS A 200 -21.20 -21.88 2.87
CA LYS A 200 -20.69 -22.52 4.10
C LYS A 200 -19.19 -22.23 4.26
N ASP A 201 -18.68 -22.14 5.49
CA ASP A 201 -17.26 -21.88 5.83
C ASP A 201 -16.24 -22.79 5.09
N LYS A 202 -16.66 -24.01 4.71
CA LYS A 202 -15.85 -24.94 3.93
C LYS A 202 -15.60 -24.46 2.48
N GLU A 203 -16.56 -23.77 1.85
CA GLU A 203 -16.43 -23.26 0.47
C GLU A 203 -15.51 -22.04 0.40
N VAL A 204 -15.48 -21.18 1.44
CA VAL A 204 -14.54 -20.05 1.53
C VAL A 204 -13.10 -20.54 1.60
N THR A 205 -12.85 -21.56 2.42
CA THR A 205 -11.50 -22.15 2.57
C THR A 205 -11.03 -22.83 1.27
N GLN A 206 -11.94 -23.48 0.54
CA GLN A 206 -11.68 -24.05 -0.78
C GLN A 206 -11.47 -22.99 -1.86
N ALA A 207 -12.22 -21.89 -1.83
CA ALA A 207 -12.05 -20.75 -2.73
C ALA A 207 -10.69 -20.05 -2.52
N VAL A 208 -10.25 -19.90 -1.28
CA VAL A 208 -8.89 -19.39 -0.92
C VAL A 208 -7.79 -20.34 -1.41
N ARG A 209 -8.00 -21.65 -1.32
CA ARG A 209 -7.02 -22.63 -1.83
C ARG A 209 -6.97 -22.62 -3.37
N ARG A 210 -8.11 -22.44 -4.04
CA ARG A 210 -8.20 -22.34 -5.51
C ARG A 210 -7.61 -21.04 -6.07
N LEU A 211 -7.47 -19.99 -5.25
CA LEU A 211 -6.85 -18.72 -5.66
C LEU A 211 -5.37 -18.89 -6.05
N TRP A 212 -4.60 -19.65 -5.27
CA TRP A 212 -3.18 -19.90 -5.54
C TRP A 212 -2.92 -20.74 -6.80
N THR A 213 -3.96 -21.39 -7.33
CA THR A 213 -3.92 -22.12 -8.61
C THR A 213 -4.57 -21.34 -9.74
N ASN A 214 -5.19 -20.19 -9.47
CA ASN A 214 -5.95 -19.44 -10.45
C ASN A 214 -5.04 -18.44 -11.19
N PRO A 215 -4.84 -18.59 -12.51
CA PRO A 215 -3.96 -17.71 -13.28
C PRO A 215 -4.43 -16.25 -13.29
N ARG A 216 -5.74 -16.00 -13.15
CA ARG A 216 -6.30 -14.63 -13.09
C ARG A 216 -5.91 -13.92 -11.79
N ALA A 217 -5.88 -14.66 -10.70
CA ALA A 217 -5.48 -14.15 -9.40
C ALA A 217 -3.96 -13.89 -9.37
N TRP A 218 -3.18 -14.79 -9.96
CA TRP A 218 -1.74 -14.58 -10.16
C TRP A 218 -1.41 -13.36 -11.00
N ALA A 219 -2.22 -13.05 -12.02
CA ALA A 219 -2.02 -11.83 -12.79
C ALA A 219 -2.13 -10.57 -11.91
N LEU A 220 -3.10 -10.49 -11.00
CA LEU A 220 -3.19 -9.38 -10.05
C LEU A 220 -2.02 -9.37 -9.06
N LEU A 221 -1.56 -10.54 -8.61
CA LEU A 221 -0.36 -10.67 -7.78
C LEU A 221 0.88 -10.15 -8.51
N MET A 222 1.10 -10.55 -9.76
CA MET A 222 2.25 -10.14 -10.56
C MET A 222 2.22 -8.64 -10.87
N THR A 223 1.05 -8.06 -11.13
CA THR A 223 0.92 -6.61 -11.27
C THR A 223 1.26 -5.89 -9.96
N PHE A 224 0.70 -6.34 -8.84
CA PHE A 224 0.96 -5.74 -7.53
C PHE A 224 2.42 -5.91 -7.07
N GLY A 225 2.98 -7.10 -7.28
CA GLY A 225 4.35 -7.44 -6.95
C GLY A 225 5.35 -6.69 -7.81
N GLY A 226 5.12 -6.61 -9.12
CA GLY A 226 6.00 -5.88 -10.04
C GLY A 226 6.09 -4.39 -9.70
N GLN A 227 4.95 -3.72 -9.48
CA GLN A 227 4.99 -2.31 -9.05
C GLN A 227 5.64 -2.16 -7.67
N SER A 228 5.42 -3.11 -6.75
CA SER A 228 5.99 -3.03 -5.40
C SER A 228 7.51 -3.18 -5.45
N VAL A 229 8.02 -4.16 -6.20
CA VAL A 229 9.46 -4.34 -6.42
C VAL A 229 10.08 -3.05 -6.93
N ILE A 230 9.52 -2.46 -8.00
CA ILE A 230 10.03 -1.20 -8.53
C ILE A 230 9.99 -0.10 -7.46
N ASN A 231 8.85 0.11 -6.79
CA ASN A 231 8.71 1.16 -5.79
C ASN A 231 9.75 1.02 -4.66
N TYR A 232 9.89 -0.17 -4.07
CA TYR A 232 10.80 -0.37 -2.94
C TYR A 232 12.26 -0.35 -3.35
N VAL A 233 12.62 -0.88 -4.52
CA VAL A 233 13.98 -0.74 -5.07
C VAL A 233 14.29 0.73 -5.31
N SER A 234 13.35 1.48 -5.88
CA SER A 234 13.57 2.88 -6.20
C SER A 234 13.73 3.75 -4.97
N VAL A 235 12.89 3.55 -3.96
CA VAL A 235 13.01 4.25 -2.66
C VAL A 235 14.36 3.96 -1.99
N ALA A 236 14.84 2.71 -2.07
CA ALA A 236 16.07 2.29 -1.41
C ALA A 236 17.34 2.76 -2.15
N TRP A 237 17.35 2.67 -3.49
CA TRP A 237 18.60 2.74 -4.27
C TRP A 237 18.70 3.92 -5.23
N MET A 238 17.60 4.59 -5.60
CA MET A 238 17.70 5.78 -6.48
C MET A 238 18.50 6.93 -5.87
N PRO A 239 18.40 7.24 -4.56
CA PRO A 239 19.26 8.26 -3.95
C PRO A 239 20.75 7.94 -4.11
N ALA A 240 21.13 6.67 -3.90
CA ALA A 240 22.51 6.22 -4.06
C ALA A 240 22.97 6.28 -5.52
N LEU A 241 22.13 5.84 -6.46
CA LEU A 241 22.41 5.92 -7.89
C LEU A 241 22.60 7.37 -8.34
N MET A 242 21.70 8.28 -7.96
CA MET A 242 21.82 9.71 -8.26
C MET A 242 23.09 10.33 -7.65
N THR A 243 23.53 9.86 -6.47
CA THR A 243 24.77 10.31 -5.84
C THR A 243 26.00 9.89 -6.68
N VAL A 244 26.00 8.68 -7.24
CA VAL A 244 27.05 8.22 -8.17
C VAL A 244 27.12 9.13 -9.42
N HIS A 245 25.98 9.63 -9.88
CA HIS A 245 25.87 10.56 -11.01
C HIS A 245 25.95 12.05 -10.62
N LEU A 246 26.57 12.36 -9.48
CA LEU A 246 26.89 13.72 -9.04
C LEU A 246 25.67 14.64 -8.87
N VAL A 247 24.48 14.09 -8.60
CA VAL A 247 23.30 14.90 -8.27
C VAL A 247 23.45 15.42 -6.83
N PRO A 248 23.27 16.74 -6.59
CA PRO A 248 23.43 17.30 -5.24
C PRO A 248 22.44 16.69 -4.22
N PRO A 249 22.83 16.47 -2.95
CA PRO A 249 21.98 15.85 -1.93
C PRO A 249 20.63 16.57 -1.70
N VAL A 250 20.64 17.90 -1.70
CA VAL A 250 19.41 18.71 -1.56
C VAL A 250 18.46 18.44 -2.72
N THR A 251 18.99 18.35 -3.94
CA THR A 251 18.22 18.04 -5.15
C THR A 251 17.66 16.63 -5.09
N ILE A 252 18.45 15.63 -4.67
CA ILE A 252 17.98 14.24 -4.47
C ILE A 252 16.76 14.22 -3.54
N GLY A 253 16.80 14.96 -2.44
CA GLY A 253 15.68 15.08 -1.50
C GLY A 253 14.40 15.59 -2.18
N TRP A 254 14.49 16.68 -2.96
CA TRP A 254 13.36 17.22 -3.72
C TRP A 254 12.83 16.25 -4.77
N LEU A 255 13.71 15.56 -5.49
CA LEU A 255 13.30 14.60 -6.52
C LEU A 255 12.59 13.38 -5.92
N MET A 256 13.05 12.88 -4.78
CA MET A 256 12.40 11.78 -4.06
C MET A 256 11.06 12.19 -3.44
N ALA A 257 10.93 13.45 -3.03
CA ALA A 257 9.63 14.00 -2.63
C ALA A 257 8.67 14.04 -3.82
N LEU A 258 9.13 14.51 -4.99
CA LEU A 258 8.35 14.57 -6.22
C LEU A 258 7.91 13.18 -6.72
N TYR A 259 8.80 12.18 -6.63
CA TYR A 259 8.51 10.77 -6.87
C TYR A 259 7.30 10.27 -6.05
N SER A 260 7.18 10.73 -4.80
CA SER A 260 6.08 10.34 -3.92
C SER A 260 4.79 11.12 -4.22
N LEU A 261 4.91 12.40 -4.58
CA LEU A 261 3.77 13.30 -4.81
C LEU A 261 3.02 13.01 -6.13
N ILE A 262 3.70 12.53 -7.16
CA ILE A 262 3.07 12.21 -8.46
C ILE A 262 2.02 11.07 -8.34
N GLY A 263 2.04 10.33 -7.24
CA GLY A 263 1.01 9.35 -6.88
C GLY A 263 -0.34 9.96 -6.49
N MET A 264 -0.38 11.22 -6.06
CA MET A 264 -1.64 11.87 -5.64
C MET A 264 -2.63 12.04 -6.81
N PRO A 265 -2.26 12.62 -7.97
CA PRO A 265 -3.19 12.71 -9.11
C PRO A 265 -3.71 11.35 -9.55
N THR A 266 -2.85 10.33 -9.63
CA THR A 266 -3.28 8.98 -9.99
C THR A 266 -4.27 8.42 -8.98
N SER A 267 -4.05 8.63 -7.67
CA SER A 267 -4.98 8.16 -6.62
C SER A 267 -6.35 8.82 -6.71
N LEU A 268 -6.41 10.09 -7.11
CA LEU A 268 -7.65 10.84 -7.22
C LEU A 268 -8.51 10.35 -8.40
N PHE A 269 -7.90 10.20 -9.58
CA PHE A 269 -8.65 9.98 -10.83
C PHE A 269 -8.74 8.51 -11.25
N LEU A 270 -7.68 7.71 -11.03
CA LEU A 270 -7.57 6.39 -11.64
C LEU A 270 -8.65 5.39 -11.17
N PRO A 271 -9.04 5.30 -9.88
CA PRO A 271 -10.07 4.34 -9.46
C PRO A 271 -11.40 4.53 -10.20
N ASN A 272 -11.81 5.79 -10.39
CA ASN A 272 -13.03 6.12 -11.13
C ASN A 272 -12.89 5.77 -12.62
N LEU A 273 -11.73 6.03 -13.23
CA LEU A 273 -11.44 5.63 -14.60
C LEU A 273 -11.49 4.10 -14.76
N VAL A 274 -10.88 3.34 -13.84
CA VAL A 274 -10.88 1.87 -13.86
C VAL A 274 -12.30 1.31 -13.79
N ILE A 275 -13.19 1.91 -13.01
CA ILE A 275 -14.59 1.45 -12.86
C ILE A 275 -15.45 1.85 -14.07
N ARG A 276 -15.28 3.07 -14.61
CA ARG A 276 -16.18 3.64 -15.64
C ARG A 276 -15.74 3.39 -17.08
N LEU A 277 -14.44 3.25 -17.34
CA LEU A 277 -13.94 3.06 -18.70
C LEU A 277 -14.27 1.66 -19.23
N SER A 278 -14.53 1.59 -20.54
CA SER A 278 -14.64 0.32 -21.24
C SER A 278 -13.29 -0.42 -21.25
N ALA A 279 -13.33 -1.74 -21.44
CA ALA A 279 -12.12 -2.57 -21.44
C ALA A 279 -11.07 -2.10 -22.47
N LYS A 280 -11.51 -1.56 -23.63
CA LYS A 280 -10.63 -0.99 -24.67
C LYS A 280 -9.81 0.19 -24.14
N TRP A 281 -10.47 1.18 -23.53
CA TRP A 281 -9.79 2.37 -23.01
C TRP A 281 -8.91 2.06 -21.81
N LEU A 282 -9.34 1.14 -20.96
CA LEU A 282 -8.52 0.69 -19.84
C LEU A 282 -7.26 -0.05 -20.31
N ASN A 283 -7.35 -0.89 -21.35
CA ASN A 283 -6.18 -1.52 -21.97
C ASN A 283 -5.23 -0.50 -22.59
N LEU A 284 -5.75 0.57 -23.18
CA LEU A 284 -4.92 1.66 -23.70
C LEU A 284 -4.14 2.35 -22.57
N LEU A 285 -4.78 2.64 -21.42
CA LEU A 285 -4.09 3.21 -20.26
C LEU A 285 -3.01 2.28 -19.70
N ILE A 286 -3.28 0.98 -19.64
CA ILE A 286 -2.28 -0.03 -19.23
C ILE A 286 -1.10 -0.03 -20.20
N LEU A 287 -1.37 0.01 -21.51
CA LEU A 287 -0.34 0.05 -22.54
C LEU A 287 0.53 1.31 -22.44
N ILE A 288 -0.09 2.48 -22.30
CA ILE A 288 0.61 3.76 -22.13
C ILE A 288 1.48 3.73 -20.87
N SER A 289 0.94 3.28 -19.74
CA SER A 289 1.68 3.20 -18.47
C SER A 289 2.83 2.20 -18.54
N THR A 290 2.64 1.08 -19.24
CA THR A 290 3.72 0.11 -19.49
C THR A 290 4.80 0.72 -20.38
N GLY A 291 4.42 1.40 -21.46
CA GLY A 291 5.33 2.09 -22.37
C GLY A 291 6.16 3.19 -21.68
N LEU A 292 5.52 3.94 -20.78
CA LEU A 292 6.21 4.91 -19.91
C LEU A 292 7.22 4.23 -18.97
N GLY A 293 6.89 3.06 -18.44
CA GLY A 293 7.85 2.25 -17.67
C GLY A 293 9.04 1.78 -18.52
N LEU A 294 8.80 1.38 -19.77
CA LEU A 294 9.87 1.01 -20.71
C LEU A 294 10.73 2.21 -21.11
N LEU A 295 10.13 3.39 -21.24
CA LEU A 295 10.86 4.64 -21.45
C LEU A 295 11.83 4.88 -20.28
N VAL A 296 11.38 4.72 -19.03
CA VAL A 296 12.26 4.79 -17.86
C VAL A 296 13.38 3.75 -17.93
N ALA A 297 13.08 2.51 -18.32
CA ALA A 297 14.09 1.48 -18.48
C ALA A 297 15.17 1.87 -19.52
N GLY A 298 14.73 2.43 -20.66
CA GLY A 298 15.62 2.95 -21.69
C GLY A 298 16.46 4.13 -21.19
N MET A 299 15.86 5.06 -20.46
CA MET A 299 16.57 6.18 -19.84
C MET A 299 17.62 5.68 -18.82
N LEU A 300 17.29 4.67 -18.01
CA LEU A 300 18.24 4.08 -17.07
C LEU A 300 19.42 3.37 -17.77
N CYS A 301 19.31 2.98 -19.03
CA CYS A 301 20.45 2.49 -19.83
C CYS A 301 21.40 3.62 -20.27
N PHE A 302 20.93 4.87 -20.33
CA PHE A 302 21.71 6.05 -20.71
C PHE A 302 21.77 7.03 -19.53
N GLN A 303 22.54 6.69 -18.49
CA GLN A 303 22.63 7.51 -17.27
C GLN A 303 23.50 8.74 -17.53
N LEU A 304 22.99 9.92 -17.14
CA LEU A 304 23.65 11.20 -17.37
C LEU A 304 24.14 11.79 -16.04
N ASP A 305 25.40 12.22 -16.02
CA ASP A 305 26.02 12.87 -14.87
C ASP A 305 25.56 14.33 -14.76
N GLY A 306 25.34 14.79 -13.52
CA GLY A 306 25.14 16.21 -13.22
C GLY A 306 23.91 16.86 -13.86
N THR A 307 22.90 16.09 -14.29
CA THR A 307 21.70 16.58 -14.99
C THR A 307 20.41 16.34 -14.17
N PRO A 308 20.09 17.20 -13.18
CA PRO A 308 18.90 17.05 -12.35
C PRO A 308 17.58 16.91 -13.10
N GLN A 309 17.41 17.56 -14.26
CA GLN A 309 16.17 17.46 -15.03
C GLN A 309 15.95 16.05 -15.59
N TYR A 310 17.03 15.35 -15.94
CA TYR A 310 16.97 13.98 -16.44
C TYR A 310 16.46 13.02 -15.36
N TRP A 311 17.02 13.13 -14.17
CA TRP A 311 16.60 12.36 -13.00
C TRP A 311 15.18 12.73 -12.54
N ALA A 312 14.79 14.00 -12.67
CA ALA A 312 13.42 14.44 -12.42
C ALA A 312 12.43 13.73 -13.37
N ALA A 313 12.73 13.66 -14.66
CA ALA A 313 11.90 12.96 -15.63
C ALA A 313 11.79 11.45 -15.31
N ILE A 314 12.91 10.79 -15.00
CA ILE A 314 12.91 9.37 -14.58
C ILE A 314 12.00 9.17 -13.37
N LEU A 315 12.19 9.95 -12.30
CA LEU A 315 11.46 9.79 -11.05
C LEU A 315 9.97 10.16 -11.18
N LEU A 316 9.62 11.18 -11.95
CA LEU A 316 8.23 11.53 -12.23
C LEU A 316 7.49 10.41 -12.96
N ILE A 317 8.08 9.91 -14.05
CA ILE A 317 7.47 8.85 -14.86
C ILE A 317 7.38 7.56 -14.03
N MET A 318 8.44 7.19 -13.34
CA MET A 318 8.46 5.98 -12.51
C MET A 318 7.49 6.06 -11.33
N GLY A 319 7.38 7.22 -10.67
CA GLY A 319 6.39 7.45 -9.60
C GLY A 319 4.96 7.35 -10.12
N TYR A 320 4.69 7.87 -11.32
CA TYR A 320 3.41 7.68 -11.99
C TYR A 320 3.13 6.20 -12.28
N VAL A 321 4.09 5.47 -12.88
CA VAL A 321 3.92 4.06 -13.27
C VAL A 321 3.65 3.17 -12.06
N THR A 322 4.45 3.31 -11.00
CA THR A 322 4.27 2.54 -9.75
C THR A 322 2.93 2.84 -9.10
N SER A 323 2.54 4.12 -9.01
CA SER A 323 1.25 4.53 -8.46
C SER A 323 0.08 4.05 -9.31
N PHE A 324 0.17 4.15 -10.65
CA PHE A 324 -0.85 3.67 -11.57
C PHE A 324 -1.15 2.19 -11.34
N PHE A 325 -0.13 1.34 -11.36
CA PHE A 325 -0.32 -0.10 -11.19
C PHE A 325 -0.77 -0.47 -9.76
N PHE A 326 -0.28 0.23 -8.72
CA PHE A 326 -0.76 0.02 -7.35
C PHE A 326 -2.26 0.30 -7.23
N ILE A 327 -2.71 1.47 -7.69
CA ILE A 327 -4.10 1.91 -7.58
C ILE A 327 -5.01 1.10 -8.52
N PHE A 328 -4.52 0.77 -9.72
CA PHE A 328 -5.20 -0.13 -10.66
C PHE A 328 -5.51 -1.46 -9.98
N THR A 329 -4.50 -2.11 -9.39
CA THR A 329 -4.68 -3.43 -8.76
C THR A 329 -5.61 -3.36 -7.55
N MET A 330 -5.49 -2.34 -6.69
CA MET A 330 -6.40 -2.14 -5.56
C MET A 330 -7.86 -2.00 -6.00
N THR A 331 -8.10 -1.23 -7.07
CA THR A 331 -9.44 -1.05 -7.62
C THR A 331 -9.95 -2.35 -8.28
N MET A 332 -9.06 -3.10 -8.92
CA MET A 332 -9.38 -4.37 -9.56
C MET A 332 -9.73 -5.48 -8.57
N PHE A 333 -9.18 -5.46 -7.35
CA PHE A 333 -9.62 -6.38 -6.29
C PHE A 333 -11.11 -6.27 -6.04
N VAL A 334 -11.64 -5.04 -6.00
CA VAL A 334 -13.07 -4.80 -5.81
C VAL A 334 -13.85 -5.06 -7.10
N LYS A 335 -13.38 -4.54 -8.24
CA LYS A 335 -14.07 -4.68 -9.54
C LYS A 335 -14.26 -6.14 -9.97
N LYS A 336 -13.33 -7.03 -9.62
CA LYS A 336 -13.30 -8.45 -10.05
C LYS A 336 -13.83 -9.42 -9.00
N THR A 337 -14.46 -8.93 -7.93
CA THR A 337 -15.04 -9.76 -6.88
C THR A 337 -16.45 -9.30 -6.53
N GLN A 338 -17.27 -10.21 -6.00
CA GLN A 338 -18.69 -9.92 -5.71
C GLN A 338 -18.96 -9.72 -4.22
N THR A 339 -18.13 -10.33 -3.36
CA THR A 339 -18.31 -10.28 -1.91
C THR A 339 -17.06 -9.73 -1.23
N ALA A 340 -17.25 -9.08 -0.08
CA ALA A 340 -16.14 -8.56 0.71
C ALA A 340 -15.15 -9.67 1.12
N ALA A 341 -15.62 -10.89 1.35
CA ALA A 341 -14.77 -12.04 1.65
C ALA A 341 -13.87 -12.43 0.46
N GLN A 342 -14.42 -12.46 -0.76
CA GLN A 342 -13.63 -12.67 -1.98
C GLN A 342 -12.63 -11.54 -2.20
N THR A 343 -13.05 -10.28 -2.01
CA THR A 343 -12.15 -9.12 -2.13
C THR A 343 -10.98 -9.24 -1.15
N ALA A 344 -11.25 -9.58 0.12
CA ALA A 344 -10.22 -9.78 1.13
C ALA A 344 -9.28 -10.95 0.78
N ALA A 345 -9.81 -12.06 0.24
CA ALA A 345 -9.00 -13.21 -0.17
C ALA A 345 -8.05 -12.88 -1.33
N VAL A 346 -8.55 -12.23 -2.39
CA VAL A 346 -7.73 -11.80 -3.53
C VAL A 346 -6.70 -10.76 -3.09
N SER A 347 -7.12 -9.76 -2.31
CA SER A 347 -6.26 -8.70 -1.79
C SER A 347 -5.15 -9.28 -0.90
N GLY A 348 -5.50 -10.17 0.03
CA GLY A 348 -4.55 -10.85 0.92
C GLY A 348 -3.50 -11.65 0.17
N MET A 349 -3.92 -12.44 -0.84
CA MET A 349 -3.03 -13.24 -1.67
C MET A 349 -2.07 -12.36 -2.47
N ALA A 350 -2.59 -11.37 -3.19
CA ALA A 350 -1.80 -10.49 -4.04
C ALA A 350 -0.82 -9.64 -3.21
N GLN A 351 -1.24 -9.16 -2.04
CA GLN A 351 -0.37 -8.39 -1.16
C GLN A 351 0.70 -9.24 -0.49
N ALA A 352 0.37 -10.42 0.04
CA ALA A 352 1.36 -11.33 0.61
C ALA A 352 2.45 -11.68 -0.41
N GLY A 353 2.05 -12.10 -1.61
CA GLY A 353 2.98 -12.45 -2.69
C GLY A 353 3.76 -11.25 -3.21
N GLY A 354 3.11 -10.10 -3.40
CA GLY A 354 3.81 -8.92 -3.92
C GLY A 354 4.78 -8.29 -2.91
N TYR A 355 4.46 -8.31 -1.61
CA TYR A 355 5.42 -7.88 -0.59
C TYR A 355 6.57 -8.86 -0.40
N LEU A 356 6.37 -10.17 -0.65
CA LEU A 356 7.48 -11.13 -0.75
C LEU A 356 8.45 -10.71 -1.85
N MET A 357 7.92 -10.46 -3.06
CA MET A 357 8.73 -10.01 -4.20
C MET A 357 9.43 -8.69 -3.87
N ALA A 358 8.71 -7.73 -3.28
CA ALA A 358 9.24 -6.42 -2.93
C ALA A 358 10.32 -6.45 -1.86
N ALA A 359 10.28 -7.40 -0.92
CA ALA A 359 11.33 -7.57 0.08
C ALA A 359 12.64 -8.09 -0.54
N LEU A 360 12.54 -8.95 -1.56
CA LEU A 360 13.70 -9.50 -2.27
C LEU A 360 14.34 -8.49 -3.24
N GLY A 361 13.53 -7.60 -3.83
CA GLY A 361 13.98 -6.61 -4.82
C GLY A 361 15.20 -5.79 -4.38
N PRO A 362 15.12 -5.01 -3.29
CA PRO A 362 16.24 -4.19 -2.81
C PRO A 362 17.48 -5.00 -2.44
N ILE A 363 17.31 -6.23 -1.94
CA ILE A 363 18.44 -7.11 -1.57
C ILE A 363 19.23 -7.50 -2.81
N TRP A 364 18.54 -7.98 -3.84
CA TRP A 364 19.17 -8.39 -5.10
C TRP A 364 19.72 -7.18 -5.86
N TYR A 365 18.98 -6.07 -5.88
CA TYR A 365 19.46 -4.84 -6.49
C TYR A 365 20.74 -4.35 -5.81
N GLY A 366 20.82 -4.39 -4.47
CA GLY A 366 22.02 -4.01 -3.73
C GLY A 366 23.24 -4.88 -4.04
N HIS A 367 23.04 -6.20 -4.15
CA HIS A 367 24.10 -7.12 -4.58
C HIS A 367 24.59 -6.82 -5.99
N ALA A 368 23.70 -6.46 -6.92
CA ALA A 368 24.07 -6.04 -8.26
C ALA A 368 24.76 -4.67 -8.25
N PHE A 369 24.27 -3.72 -7.45
CA PHE A 369 24.78 -2.36 -7.32
C PHE A 369 26.21 -2.35 -6.79
N ALA A 370 26.52 -3.22 -5.83
CA ALA A 370 27.88 -3.39 -5.32
C ALA A 370 28.89 -3.85 -6.37
N LYS A 371 28.45 -4.59 -7.41
CA LYS A 371 29.30 -5.05 -8.52
C LYS A 371 29.39 -4.01 -9.64
N SER A 372 28.26 -3.41 -9.99
CA SER A 372 28.17 -2.40 -11.05
C SER A 372 26.99 -1.47 -10.75
N PRO A 373 27.25 -0.26 -10.23
CA PRO A 373 26.19 0.69 -9.84
C PRO A 373 25.23 1.07 -10.99
N ALA A 374 25.78 1.24 -12.19
CA ALA A 374 25.03 1.57 -13.41
C ALA A 374 24.49 0.33 -14.15
N GLY A 375 24.80 -0.88 -13.66
CA GLY A 375 24.89 -2.09 -14.45
C GLY A 375 23.67 -2.41 -15.31
N LEU A 376 23.90 -2.73 -16.58
CA LEU A 376 22.88 -3.10 -17.56
C LEU A 376 21.94 -4.21 -17.06
N GLY A 377 22.43 -5.15 -16.25
CA GLY A 377 21.63 -6.23 -15.68
C GLY A 377 20.47 -5.75 -14.80
N GLN A 378 20.67 -4.66 -14.03
CA GLN A 378 19.61 -4.07 -13.21
C GLN A 378 18.53 -3.42 -14.09
N ASN A 379 18.95 -2.75 -15.17
CA ASN A 379 18.03 -2.08 -16.09
C ASN A 379 17.23 -3.09 -16.93
N ILE A 380 17.86 -4.19 -17.36
CA ILE A 380 17.17 -5.32 -18.00
C ILE A 380 16.17 -5.94 -17.03
N ALA A 381 16.56 -6.18 -15.77
CA ALA A 381 15.64 -6.72 -14.77
C ALA A 381 14.44 -5.79 -14.54
N PHE A 382 14.67 -4.48 -14.43
CA PHE A 382 13.61 -3.47 -14.37
C PHE A 382 12.67 -3.55 -15.58
N MET A 383 13.23 -3.62 -16.80
CA MET A 383 12.46 -3.75 -18.04
C MET A 383 11.59 -5.01 -18.04
N VAL A 384 12.14 -6.15 -17.64
CA VAL A 384 11.41 -7.43 -17.53
C VAL A 384 10.26 -7.31 -16.53
N VAL A 385 10.50 -6.68 -15.37
CA VAL A 385 9.44 -6.45 -14.36
C VAL A 385 8.33 -5.56 -14.90
N VAL A 386 8.67 -4.49 -15.65
CA VAL A 386 7.67 -3.62 -16.31
C VAL A 386 6.84 -4.40 -17.33
N LEU A 387 7.48 -5.18 -18.21
CA LEU A 387 6.77 -6.00 -19.20
C LEU A 387 5.85 -7.03 -18.52
N ALA A 388 6.37 -7.73 -17.52
CA ALA A 388 5.60 -8.73 -16.78
C ALA A 388 4.39 -8.12 -16.07
N MET A 389 4.56 -6.97 -15.39
CA MET A 389 3.47 -6.31 -14.69
C MET A 389 2.40 -5.77 -15.65
N GLY A 390 2.83 -5.20 -16.79
CA GLY A 390 1.95 -4.64 -17.81
C GLY A 390 1.13 -5.73 -18.51
N TRP A 391 1.77 -6.84 -18.88
CA TRP A 391 1.10 -8.02 -19.42
C TRP A 391 0.09 -8.61 -18.43
N ALA A 392 0.50 -8.75 -17.16
CA ALA A 392 -0.38 -9.27 -16.12
C ALA A 392 -1.59 -8.35 -15.86
N ALA A 393 -1.39 -7.04 -15.90
CA ALA A 393 -2.46 -6.06 -15.74
C ALA A 393 -3.46 -6.15 -16.88
N TRP A 394 -2.98 -6.24 -18.12
CA TRP A 394 -3.81 -6.44 -19.31
C TRP A 394 -4.59 -7.75 -19.25
N TYR A 395 -3.94 -8.86 -18.86
CA TYR A 395 -4.59 -10.16 -18.72
C TYR A 395 -5.71 -10.12 -17.67
N SER A 396 -5.46 -9.49 -16.52
CA SER A 396 -6.46 -9.30 -15.46
C SER A 396 -7.68 -8.48 -15.92
N ASN A 397 -7.48 -7.54 -16.86
CA ASN A 397 -8.57 -6.73 -17.38
C ASN A 397 -9.50 -7.51 -18.31
N ARG A 398 -8.96 -8.43 -19.14
CA ARG A 398 -9.75 -9.25 -20.08
C ARG A 398 -10.76 -10.18 -19.42
N THR A 399 -10.52 -10.59 -18.17
CA THR A 399 -11.36 -11.62 -17.51
C THR A 399 -12.50 -10.99 -16.74
N SER A 400 -13.75 -11.44 -16.89
CA SER A 400 -14.91 -10.81 -16.22
C SER A 400 -14.84 -10.88 -14.68
N ASP A 401 -14.65 -12.07 -14.12
CA ASP A 401 -14.58 -12.33 -12.68
C ASP A 401 -13.45 -13.32 -12.38
N ILE A 402 -12.79 -13.19 -11.22
CA ILE A 402 -11.73 -14.11 -10.80
C ILE A 402 -12.34 -15.48 -10.48
N PHE A 403 -13.54 -15.51 -9.92
CA PHE A 403 -14.20 -16.73 -9.43
C PHE A 403 -15.25 -17.29 -10.38
N SER A 404 -15.54 -16.63 -11.51
CA SER A 404 -16.40 -17.23 -12.52
C SER A 404 -15.67 -18.41 -13.16
N VAL A 405 -16.22 -19.61 -12.93
CA VAL A 405 -15.90 -20.80 -13.70
C VAL A 405 -16.16 -20.43 -15.15
N SER A 406 -15.14 -20.45 -16.01
CA SER A 406 -15.42 -20.45 -17.44
C SER A 406 -16.25 -21.70 -17.67
N LYS A 407 -17.52 -21.52 -18.05
CA LYS A 407 -18.20 -22.55 -18.81
C LYS A 407 -17.36 -22.70 -20.08
N VAL A 408 -16.45 -23.66 -20.04
CA VAL A 408 -15.82 -24.23 -21.24
C VAL A 408 -16.89 -25.11 -21.86
#